data_AF-A0A381UTZ2-F1
#
_entry.id   AF-A0A381UTZ2-F1
#
_cell.length_a   1.000
_cell.length_b   1.000
_cell.length_c   1.000
_cell.angle_alpha   90.00
_cell.angle_beta   90.00
_cell.angle_gamma   90.00
#
_symmetry.space_group_name_H-M   'P 1'
#
loop_
_entity.id
_entity.type
_entity.pdbx_description
1 polymer ?
#
loop_
_entity_poly.entity_id
_entity_poly.type
_entity_poly.pdbx_seq_one_letter_code
_entity_poly.pdbx_strand_id
1 'polypeptide(L)'
;MKKTMIIILSMSLWSCAQDAAIKPDHVLTADQKHNKFSKLIPPVLTVKSGAVIKADTYEASDRQLHSDSNLEDLENIDFGPIHPITGPVYVEEAEVGDILAVDLLKIDLHDYGWQAIV
;
A
#
# COMPACT_ATOMS: atom_id res chain seq x y z
N MET A 1 -45.20 -42.50 -27.43
CA MET A 1 -44.57 -42.62 -26.09
C MET A 1 -44.15 -41.22 -25.65
N LYS A 2 -44.84 -40.64 -24.66
CA LYS A 2 -44.65 -39.25 -24.20
C LYS A 2 -43.41 -39.20 -23.29
N LYS A 3 -42.39 -38.40 -23.64
CA LYS A 3 -41.25 -38.12 -22.75
C LYS A 3 -41.54 -36.85 -21.96
N THR A 4 -41.83 -37.01 -20.68
CA THR A 4 -41.91 -35.91 -19.70
C THR A 4 -40.49 -35.58 -19.27
N MET A 5 -39.97 -34.40 -19.62
CA MET A 5 -38.66 -33.93 -19.14
C MET A 5 -38.88 -32.85 -18.09
N ILE A 6 -38.41 -33.17 -16.89
CA ILE A 6 -38.53 -32.38 -15.66
C ILE A 6 -37.69 -31.10 -15.80
N ILE A 7 -38.32 -29.95 -15.56
CA ILE A 7 -37.66 -28.65 -15.49
C ILE A 7 -37.12 -28.48 -14.07
N ILE A 8 -35.79 -28.53 -13.92
CA ILE A 8 -35.11 -28.19 -12.67
C ILE A 8 -34.89 -26.68 -12.67
N LEU A 9 -35.69 -25.95 -11.89
CA LEU A 9 -35.52 -24.52 -11.67
C LEU A 9 -34.39 -24.31 -10.65
N SER A 10 -33.17 -24.08 -11.13
CA SER A 10 -32.04 -23.71 -10.28
C SER A 10 -32.20 -22.26 -9.82
N MET A 11 -32.74 -22.05 -8.61
CA MET A 11 -32.63 -20.78 -7.91
C MET A 11 -31.17 -20.61 -7.47
N SER A 12 -30.38 -19.91 -8.28
CA SER A 12 -29.07 -19.40 -7.86
C SER A 12 -29.29 -18.29 -6.85
N LEU A 13 -28.98 -18.58 -5.58
CA LEU A 13 -28.81 -17.59 -4.52
C LEU A 13 -27.62 -16.70 -4.92
N TRP A 14 -27.91 -15.54 -5.50
CA TRP A 14 -26.90 -14.52 -5.73
C TRP A 14 -26.66 -13.83 -4.39
N SER A 15 -25.53 -14.14 -3.74
CA SER A 15 -25.07 -13.42 -2.57
C SER A 15 -24.77 -11.98 -2.97
N CYS A 16 -25.51 -11.02 -2.40
CA CYS A 16 -25.28 -9.58 -2.58
C CYS A 16 -24.08 -9.05 -1.78
N ALA A 17 -23.33 -9.91 -1.08
CA ALA A 17 -22.11 -9.51 -0.40
C ALA A 17 -20.98 -9.38 -1.42
N GLN A 18 -21.04 -8.32 -2.22
CA GLN A 18 -19.91 -7.88 -3.00
C GLN A 18 -19.08 -7.03 -2.04
N ASP A 19 -17.97 -7.57 -1.54
CA ASP A 19 -16.92 -6.75 -0.93
C ASP A 19 -16.66 -5.61 -1.92
N ALA A 20 -17.04 -4.39 -1.54
CA ALA A 20 -16.87 -3.23 -2.40
C ALA A 20 -15.36 -3.05 -2.55
N ALA A 21 -14.83 -3.48 -3.70
CA ALA A 21 -13.40 -3.40 -3.99
C ALA A 21 -12.98 -1.93 -3.87
N ILE A 22 -12.04 -1.65 -2.96
CA ILE A 22 -11.45 -0.32 -2.82
C ILE A 22 -10.75 0.01 -4.13
N LYS A 23 -11.26 1.01 -4.85
CA LYS A 23 -10.64 1.51 -6.07
C LYS A 23 -9.82 2.74 -5.71
N PRO A 24 -8.48 2.70 -5.79
CA PRO A 24 -7.68 3.89 -5.55
C PRO A 24 -7.84 4.89 -6.69
N ASP A 25 -7.83 6.17 -6.35
CA ASP A 25 -7.76 7.29 -7.31
C ASP A 25 -6.34 7.42 -7.87
N HIS A 26 -5.35 7.13 -7.02
CA HIS A 26 -3.93 7.23 -7.36
C HIS A 26 -3.13 6.02 -6.87
N VAL A 27 -2.05 5.70 -7.58
CA VAL A 27 -1.09 4.67 -7.18
C VAL A 27 0.30 5.29 -7.12
N LEU A 28 0.96 5.13 -5.97
CA LEU A 28 2.37 5.45 -5.79
C LEU A 28 3.17 4.16 -5.76
N THR A 29 4.28 4.15 -6.49
CA THR A 29 5.25 3.05 -6.48
C THR A 29 6.30 3.29 -5.40
N ALA A 30 6.89 2.22 -4.89
CA ALA A 30 7.89 2.29 -3.81
C ALA A 30 9.17 3.06 -4.19
N ASP A 31 9.46 3.25 -5.49
CA ASP A 31 10.61 4.03 -5.95
C ASP A 31 10.42 5.55 -5.78
N GLN A 32 9.19 6.01 -5.61
CA GLN A 32 8.86 7.41 -5.32
C GLN A 32 9.07 7.70 -3.84
N LYS A 33 10.30 7.48 -3.36
CA LYS A 33 10.66 7.49 -1.94
C LYS A 33 11.67 8.56 -1.58
N HIS A 34 11.67 8.91 -0.30
CA HIS A 34 12.69 9.69 0.38
C HIS A 34 12.91 9.09 1.78
N ASN A 35 13.94 9.51 2.50
CA ASN A 35 14.24 8.99 3.84
C ASN A 35 14.38 10.10 4.91
N LYS A 36 13.84 11.29 4.62
CA LYS A 36 13.87 12.48 5.49
C LYS A 36 12.59 13.27 5.32
N PHE A 37 11.97 13.76 6.40
CA PHE A 37 10.87 14.73 6.28
C PHE A 37 11.44 16.14 6.13
N SER A 38 11.19 16.78 4.99
CA SER A 38 11.65 18.15 4.72
C SER A 38 10.73 18.84 3.72
N LYS A 39 10.39 20.10 3.98
CA LYS A 39 9.63 20.96 3.04
C LYS A 39 10.37 21.24 1.73
N LEU A 40 11.68 20.93 1.67
CA LEU A 40 12.51 21.11 0.49
C LEU A 40 12.40 19.95 -0.49
N ILE A 41 11.79 18.83 -0.09
CA ILE A 41 11.55 17.68 -0.96
C ILE A 41 10.26 17.97 -1.75
N PRO A 42 10.32 18.00 -3.09
CA PRO A 42 9.14 18.26 -3.90
C PRO A 42 8.14 17.10 -3.75
N PRO A 43 6.83 17.38 -3.79
CA PRO A 43 5.83 16.31 -3.77
C PRO A 43 5.92 15.48 -5.06
N VAL A 44 5.70 14.18 -4.93
CA VAL A 44 5.61 13.24 -6.05
C VAL A 44 4.18 13.11 -6.58
N LEU A 45 3.20 13.61 -5.81
CA LEU A 45 1.79 13.60 -6.12
C LEU A 45 1.08 14.77 -5.42
N THR A 46 0.13 15.40 -6.11
CA THR A 46 -0.78 16.41 -5.55
C THR A 46 -2.21 15.89 -5.65
N VAL A 47 -2.97 15.97 -4.57
CA VAL A 47 -4.36 15.47 -4.49
C VAL A 47 -5.27 16.45 -3.76
N LYS A 48 -6.58 16.31 -3.98
CA LYS A 48 -7.61 16.95 -3.13
C LYS A 48 -7.86 16.14 -1.87
N SER A 49 -8.37 16.81 -0.83
CA SER A 49 -8.87 16.13 0.37
C SER A 49 -9.93 15.08 -0.01
N GLY A 50 -9.84 13.90 0.60
CA GLY A 50 -10.72 12.75 0.32
C GLY A 50 -10.23 11.77 -0.77
N ALA A 51 -9.11 12.05 -1.44
CA ALA A 51 -8.55 11.13 -2.42
C ALA A 51 -8.07 9.81 -1.81
N VAL A 52 -8.31 8.69 -2.48
CA VAL A 52 -7.84 7.36 -2.09
C VAL A 52 -6.54 7.03 -2.81
N ILE A 53 -5.47 6.76 -2.04
CA ILE A 53 -4.14 6.47 -2.58
C ILE A 53 -3.75 5.03 -2.20
N LYS A 54 -3.36 4.23 -3.20
CA LYS A 54 -2.60 3.00 -2.96
C LYS A 54 -1.11 3.36 -3.00
N ALA A 55 -0.40 3.17 -1.88
CA ALA A 55 1.04 3.37 -1.84
C ALA A 55 1.75 2.03 -1.66
N ASP A 56 2.55 1.64 -2.65
CA ASP A 56 3.51 0.55 -2.49
C ASP A 56 4.74 1.08 -1.74
N THR A 57 5.23 0.30 -0.77
CA THR A 57 6.38 0.68 0.08
C THR A 57 7.45 -0.40 0.06
N TYR A 58 8.70 0.02 0.25
CA TYR A 58 9.78 -0.89 0.62
C TYR A 58 9.81 -1.10 2.13
N GLU A 59 10.37 -2.22 2.56
CA GLU A 59 10.59 -2.50 3.97
C GLU A 59 11.69 -1.58 4.54
N ALA A 60 11.88 -1.60 5.87
CA ALA A 60 12.66 -0.61 6.61
C ALA A 60 14.12 -0.44 6.14
N SER A 61 14.74 -1.49 5.61
CA SER A 61 16.13 -1.50 5.16
C SER A 61 16.32 -0.99 3.73
N ASP A 62 15.26 -0.63 3.01
CA ASP A 62 15.30 -0.33 1.57
C ASP A 62 15.76 -1.49 0.67
N ARG A 63 15.25 -2.68 0.97
CA ARG A 63 15.48 -3.99 0.34
C ARG A 63 16.89 -4.55 0.52
N GLN A 64 17.66 -4.02 1.45
CA GLN A 64 18.96 -4.58 1.81
C GLN A 64 18.80 -5.94 2.51
N LEU A 65 17.72 -6.11 3.29
CA LEU A 65 17.30 -7.38 3.87
C LEU A 65 16.12 -7.96 3.08
N HIS A 66 16.19 -9.25 2.77
CA HIS A 66 15.23 -10.01 1.98
C HIS A 66 15.10 -11.46 2.50
N SER A 67 14.22 -12.26 1.88
CA SER A 67 13.92 -13.64 2.33
C SER A 67 15.15 -14.54 2.47
N ASP A 68 16.16 -14.32 1.63
CA ASP A 68 17.40 -15.11 1.61
C ASP A 68 18.56 -14.48 2.40
N SER A 69 18.31 -13.39 3.15
CA SER A 69 19.36 -12.70 3.90
C SER A 69 19.89 -13.53 5.07
N ASN A 70 21.16 -13.33 5.38
CA ASN A 70 21.87 -13.96 6.48
C ASN A 70 22.56 -12.92 7.39
N LEU A 71 23.40 -13.37 8.33
CA LEU A 71 24.06 -12.47 9.29
C LEU A 71 25.03 -11.49 8.63
N GLU A 72 25.72 -11.88 7.56
CA GLU A 72 26.64 -11.00 6.84
C GLU A 72 25.91 -9.83 6.19
N ASP A 73 24.68 -10.05 5.68
CA ASP A 73 23.87 -8.96 5.12
C ASP A 73 23.46 -7.95 6.21
N LEU A 74 23.13 -8.44 7.41
CA LEU A 74 22.82 -7.60 8.56
C LEU A 74 24.05 -6.80 9.04
N GLU A 75 25.22 -7.45 9.11
CA GLU A 75 26.47 -6.80 9.50
C GLU A 75 26.89 -5.67 8.55
N ASN A 76 26.54 -5.80 7.27
CA ASN A 76 26.93 -4.86 6.22
C ASN A 76 25.82 -3.86 5.81
N ILE A 77 24.72 -3.79 6.57
CA ILE A 77 23.60 -2.91 6.25
C ILE A 77 24.02 -1.42 6.23
N ASP A 78 23.62 -0.70 5.18
CA ASP A 78 23.79 0.74 5.09
C ASP A 78 22.59 1.45 5.74
N PHE A 79 22.85 2.23 6.78
CA PHE A 79 21.83 3.04 7.46
C PHE A 79 21.49 4.33 6.70
N GLY A 80 22.26 4.69 5.67
CA GLY A 80 22.05 5.84 4.81
C GLY A 80 20.61 5.91 4.25
N PRO A 81 20.14 4.91 3.48
CA PRO A 81 18.79 4.92 2.88
C PRO A 81 17.65 4.67 3.88
N ILE A 82 17.94 4.20 5.10
CA ILE A 82 16.94 3.87 6.12
C ILE A 82 16.31 5.17 6.70
N HIS A 83 14.99 5.28 6.90
CA HIS A 83 13.90 4.41 6.45
C HIS A 83 13.32 4.98 5.14
N PRO A 84 13.13 4.18 4.07
CA PRO A 84 12.49 4.66 2.85
C PRO A 84 10.99 4.92 3.09
N ILE A 85 10.51 6.08 2.65
CA ILE A 85 9.13 6.56 2.80
C ILE A 85 8.61 6.96 1.43
N THR A 86 7.55 6.31 0.95
CA THR A 86 6.88 6.64 -0.31
C THR A 86 6.13 7.97 -0.19
N GLY A 87 6.39 8.91 -1.10
CA GLY A 87 5.86 10.27 -1.06
C GLY A 87 6.92 11.32 -1.44
N PRO A 88 6.75 12.60 -1.06
CA PRO A 88 5.63 13.18 -0.31
C PRO A 88 4.37 13.38 -1.16
N VAL A 89 3.19 13.32 -0.52
CA VAL A 89 1.91 13.71 -1.14
C VAL A 89 1.55 15.12 -0.68
N TYR A 90 1.28 16.02 -1.61
CA TYR A 90 0.75 17.35 -1.35
C TYR A 90 -0.79 17.30 -1.37
N VAL A 91 -1.43 17.76 -0.30
CA VAL A 91 -2.90 17.87 -0.24
C VAL A 91 -3.27 19.33 -0.50
N GLU A 92 -4.06 19.55 -1.54
CA GLU A 92 -4.55 20.88 -1.91
C GLU A 92 -5.29 21.53 -0.74
N GLU A 93 -5.14 22.85 -0.61
CA GLU A 93 -5.79 23.70 0.40
C GLU A 93 -5.39 23.40 1.86
N ALA A 94 -4.53 22.42 2.13
CA ALA A 94 -4.01 22.17 3.48
C ALA A 94 -3.01 23.27 3.90
N GLU A 95 -3.25 23.89 5.06
CA GLU A 95 -2.43 24.98 5.58
C GLU A 95 -1.78 24.64 6.94
N VAL A 96 -0.82 25.47 7.35
CA VAL A 96 -0.17 25.32 8.66
C VAL A 96 -1.19 25.57 9.77
N GLY A 97 -1.41 24.56 10.62
CA GLY A 97 -2.39 24.59 11.70
C GLY A 97 -3.56 23.63 11.48
N ASP A 98 -3.76 23.16 10.25
CA ASP A 98 -4.74 22.13 9.94
C ASP A 98 -4.31 20.75 10.44
N ILE A 99 -5.28 19.83 10.47
CA ILE A 99 -5.06 18.42 10.78
C ILE A 99 -5.24 17.60 9.50
N LEU A 100 -4.23 16.82 9.15
CA LEU A 100 -4.35 15.79 8.12
C LEU A 100 -4.86 14.49 8.76
N ALA A 101 -6.10 14.12 8.46
CA ALA A 101 -6.64 12.80 8.79
C ALA A 101 -6.31 11.81 7.66
N VAL A 102 -5.85 10.61 8.03
CA VAL A 102 -5.53 9.53 7.07
C VAL A 102 -6.19 8.25 7.54
N ASP A 103 -7.11 7.73 6.72
CA ASP A 103 -7.77 6.45 6.96
C ASP A 103 -6.98 5.32 6.27
N LEU A 104 -6.53 4.33 7.04
CA LEU A 104 -5.91 3.13 6.50
C LEU A 104 -7.00 2.13 6.09
N LEU A 105 -7.43 2.19 4.83
CA LEU A 105 -8.54 1.37 4.32
C LEU A 105 -8.16 -0.11 4.19
N LYS A 106 -6.92 -0.39 3.80
CA LYS A 106 -6.38 -1.74 3.61
C LYS A 106 -4.87 -1.73 3.74
N ILE A 107 -4.31 -2.79 4.32
CA ILE A 107 -2.88 -3.09 4.31
C ILE A 107 -2.71 -4.48 3.74
N ASP A 108 -1.99 -4.59 2.63
CA ASP A 108 -1.53 -5.85 2.07
C ASP A 108 -0.04 -6.01 2.42
N LEU A 109 0.36 -7.22 2.79
CA LEU A 109 1.75 -7.55 3.06
C LEU A 109 2.41 -8.14 1.81
N HIS A 110 3.71 -7.89 1.67
CA HIS A 110 4.54 -8.63 0.73
C HIS A 110 4.75 -10.08 1.23
N ASP A 111 5.48 -10.88 0.47
CA ASP A 111 5.69 -12.31 0.70
C ASP A 111 6.71 -12.64 1.80
N TYR A 112 7.40 -11.64 2.36
CA TYR A 112 8.35 -11.82 3.47
C TYR A 112 8.34 -10.65 4.46
N GLY A 113 8.96 -10.90 5.62
CA GLY A 113 9.37 -9.90 6.59
C GLY A 113 10.58 -10.42 7.37
N TRP A 114 11.25 -9.55 8.13
CA TRP A 114 12.42 -9.91 8.93
C TRP A 114 12.37 -9.27 10.32
N GLN A 115 13.18 -9.82 11.23
CA GLN A 115 13.42 -9.28 12.56
C GLN A 115 14.93 -9.30 12.81
N ALA A 116 15.47 -8.21 13.34
CA ALA A 116 16.88 -8.11 13.70
C ALA A 116 17.06 -7.35 15.02
N ILE A 117 18.22 -7.54 15.64
CA ILE A 117 18.74 -6.68 16.71
C ILE A 117 19.97 -6.01 16.13
N VAL A 118 19.93 -4.68 16.07
CA VAL A 118 21.00 -3.80 15.56
C VAL A 118 21.56 -2.95 16.68
#